data_AF-A0A940JG79-F1
#
_entry.id   AF-A0A940JG79-F1
#
_cell.length_a   1.000
_cell.length_b   1.000
_cell.length_c   1.000
_cell.angle_alpha   90.00
_cell.angle_beta   90.00
_cell.angle_gamma   90.00
#
_symmetry.space_group_name_H-M   'P 1'
#
loop_
_entity.id
_entity.type
_entity.pdbx_description
1 polymer ?
#
loop_
_entity_poly.entity_id
_entity_poly.type
_entity_poly.pdbx_seq_one_letter_code
_entity_poly.pdbx_strand_id
1 'polypeptide(L)'
;DRVVFLNQGKIQEESLYYEHKKHDGSLPLVGVNTFLPKEHAGEVATEIELIRSTEAEKAQQIENVRGWQASRNRLAPEGETGHGHVVAEEGEAGAAEVHDGHGLAYLQDTARRRGNVFEALVEAVKTHSLGQISHALYDVGGEYRRNM
;
A
#
# COMPACT_ATOMS: atom_id res chain seq x y z
N ASP A 1 11.66 8.83 18.19
CA ASP A 1 11.14 7.45 18.24
C ASP A 1 10.33 7.05 19.47
N ARG A 2 10.72 7.29 20.74
CA ARG A 2 9.90 6.86 21.90
C ARG A 2 8.43 7.32 21.89
N VAL A 3 8.12 8.50 21.36
CA VAL A 3 6.75 9.05 21.33
C VAL A 3 5.81 8.25 20.41
N VAL A 4 6.31 7.71 19.30
CA VAL A 4 5.49 6.93 18.36
C VAL A 4 5.15 5.56 18.95
N PHE A 5 6.12 4.91 19.62
CA PHE A 5 5.88 3.65 20.33
C PHE A 5 4.91 3.81 21.50
N LEU A 6 5.02 4.89 22.27
CA LEU A 6 4.10 5.20 23.36
C LEU A 6 2.66 5.40 22.85
N ASN A 7 2.50 6.05 21.70
CA ASN A 7 1.18 6.26 21.10
C ASN A 7 0.58 4.95 20.56
N GLN A 8 1.37 4.11 19.89
CA GLN A 8 0.90 2.80 19.41
C GLN A 8 0.53 1.87 20.58
N GLY A 9 1.36 1.80 21.62
CA GLY A 9 1.07 1.01 22.81
C GLY A 9 -0.21 1.47 23.52
N LYS A 10 -0.39 2.78 23.69
CA LYS A 10 -1.61 3.33 24.29
C LYS A 10 -2.87 3.04 23.48
N ILE A 11 -2.79 3.14 22.15
CA ILE A 11 -3.91 2.79 21.26
C ILE A 11 -4.26 1.30 21.40
N GLN A 12 -3.26 0.42 21.50
CA GLN A 12 -3.49 -1.01 21.70
C GLN A 12 -4.12 -1.30 23.07
N GLU A 13 -3.64 -0.67 24.15
CA GLU A 13 -4.22 -0.80 25.49
C GLU A 13 -5.68 -0.33 25.53
N GLU A 14 -5.97 0.83 24.95
CA GLU A 14 -7.34 1.34 24.85
C GLU A 14 -8.21 0.43 23.97
N SER A 15 -7.70 -0.07 22.84
CA SER A 15 -8.42 -1.03 22.00
C SER A 15 -8.75 -2.32 22.76
N LEU A 16 -7.81 -2.86 23.52
CA LEU A 16 -8.02 -4.05 24.36
C LEU A 16 -9.05 -3.79 25.45
N TYR A 17 -9.01 -2.61 26.08
CA TYR A 17 -9.99 -2.20 27.07
C TYR A 17 -11.41 -2.15 26.50
N TYR A 18 -11.59 -1.57 25.32
CA TYR A 18 -12.89 -1.51 24.65
C TYR A 18 -13.38 -2.88 24.18
N GLU A 19 -12.49 -3.73 23.67
CA GLU A 19 -12.86 -5.11 23.32
C GLU A 19 -13.27 -5.92 24.57
N HIS A 20 -12.55 -5.79 25.68
CA HIS A 20 -12.95 -6.43 26.95
C HIS A 20 -14.36 -6.00 27.37
N LYS A 21 -14.64 -4.70 27.36
CA LYS A 21 -15.95 -4.17 27.71
C LYS A 21 -17.08 -4.59 26.78
N LYS A 22 -16.78 -4.75 25.49
CA LYS A 22 -17.71 -5.28 24.49
C LYS A 22 -18.01 -6.75 24.76
N HIS A 23 -17.01 -7.55 25.12
CA HIS A 23 -17.17 -8.98 25.38
C HIS A 23 -17.79 -9.30 26.74
N ASP A 24 -17.44 -8.54 27.79
CA ASP A 24 -17.99 -8.72 29.14
C ASP A 24 -19.40 -8.12 29.33
N GLY A 25 -19.87 -7.34 28.35
CA GLY A 25 -21.20 -6.72 28.34
C GLY A 25 -21.32 -5.42 29.15
N SER A 26 -20.25 -4.94 29.79
CA SER A 26 -20.22 -3.67 30.52
C SER A 26 -20.35 -2.44 29.61
N LEU A 27 -20.04 -2.59 28.32
CA LEU A 27 -20.37 -1.64 27.27
C LEU A 27 -21.55 -2.19 26.44
N PRO A 28 -22.78 -1.68 26.63
CA PRO A 28 -23.94 -2.18 25.90
C PRO A 28 -23.89 -1.79 24.42
N LEU A 29 -23.85 -2.79 23.54
CA LEU A 29 -23.89 -2.68 22.09
C LEU A 29 -25.11 -3.44 21.53
N VAL A 30 -26.09 -2.69 21.06
CA VAL A 30 -27.36 -3.21 20.50
C VAL A 30 -27.08 -4.08 19.28
N GLY A 31 -27.63 -5.29 19.26
CA GLY A 31 -27.43 -6.26 18.17
C GLY A 31 -26.08 -6.99 18.21
N VAL A 32 -25.24 -6.73 19.22
CA VAL A 32 -23.94 -7.40 19.39
C VAL A 32 -23.87 -8.16 20.72
N ASN A 33 -24.07 -7.49 21.86
CA ASN A 33 -24.05 -8.11 23.19
C ASN A 33 -25.33 -7.87 24.02
N THR A 34 -26.19 -6.95 23.57
CA THR A 34 -27.48 -6.65 24.18
C THR A 34 -28.54 -6.49 23.11
N PHE A 35 -29.82 -6.65 23.49
CA PHE A 35 -30.96 -6.63 22.56
C PHE A 35 -30.77 -7.59 21.38
N LEU A 36 -30.31 -8.82 21.67
CA LEU A 36 -30.17 -9.86 20.66
C LEU A 36 -31.54 -10.38 20.20
N PRO A 37 -31.68 -10.80 18.93
CA PRO A 37 -32.87 -11.49 18.46
C PRO A 37 -33.14 -12.76 19.28
N LYS A 38 -34.42 -13.16 19.40
CA LYS A 38 -34.77 -14.43 20.07
C LYS A 38 -34.09 -15.60 19.34
N GLU A 39 -33.59 -16.60 20.07
CA GLU A 39 -33.04 -17.82 19.48
C GLU A 39 -34.05 -18.37 18.45
N HIS A 40 -33.63 -18.50 17.19
CA HIS A 40 -34.44 -18.79 15.97
C HIS A 40 -34.95 -17.61 15.13
N ALA A 41 -34.73 -16.36 15.52
CA ALA A 41 -34.59 -15.29 14.52
C ALA A 41 -33.23 -15.51 13.88
N GLY A 42 -33.19 -16.40 12.88
CA GLY A 42 -31.99 -16.69 12.09
C GLY A 42 -31.26 -15.41 11.74
N GLU A 43 -29.94 -15.50 11.55
CA GLU A 43 -29.11 -14.39 11.09
C GLU A 43 -29.97 -13.49 10.22
N VAL A 44 -30.18 -12.24 10.65
CA VAL A 44 -30.74 -11.25 9.74
C VAL A 44 -29.61 -11.02 8.73
N ALA A 45 -29.47 -12.00 7.84
CA ALA A 45 -28.66 -12.01 6.65
C ALA A 45 -29.38 -11.02 5.73
N THR A 46 -29.32 -9.76 6.12
CA THR A 46 -29.41 -8.66 5.19
C THR A 46 -28.33 -9.01 4.17
N GLU A 47 -28.75 -9.40 2.97
CA GLU A 47 -27.83 -9.52 1.84
C GLU A 47 -27.28 -8.11 1.61
N ILE A 48 -26.15 -7.82 2.23
CA ILE A 48 -25.42 -6.58 2.01
C ILE A 48 -24.68 -6.79 0.69
N GLU A 49 -25.05 -6.03 -0.33
CA GLU A 49 -24.30 -6.01 -1.57
C GLU A 49 -22.90 -5.45 -1.29
N LEU A 50 -21.87 -6.27 -1.48
CA LEU A 50 -20.48 -5.85 -1.30
C LEU A 50 -19.98 -5.22 -2.59
N ILE A 51 -19.65 -3.93 -2.53
CA ILE A 51 -18.95 -3.27 -3.62
C ILE A 51 -17.48 -3.72 -3.59
N ARG A 52 -17.06 -4.47 -4.61
CA ARG A 52 -15.68 -4.92 -4.84
C ARG A 52 -15.27 -4.65 -6.28
N SER A 53 -13.97 -4.55 -6.52
CA SER A 53 -13.43 -4.48 -7.89
C SER A 53 -13.73 -5.78 -8.64
N THR A 54 -14.25 -5.65 -9.85
CA THR A 54 -14.43 -6.75 -10.79
C THR A 54 -13.11 -7.20 -11.39
N GLU A 55 -13.06 -8.41 -11.94
CA GLU A 55 -11.84 -8.92 -12.59
C GLU A 55 -11.49 -8.13 -13.86
N ALA A 56 -12.51 -7.67 -14.60
CA ALA A 56 -12.32 -6.82 -15.77
C ALA A 56 -11.65 -5.48 -15.42
N GLU A 57 -12.03 -4.86 -14.30
CA GLU A 57 -11.40 -3.62 -13.82
C GLU A 57 -9.93 -3.82 -13.47
N LYS A 58 -9.57 -4.95 -12.84
CA LYS A 58 -8.16 -5.28 -12.54
C LYS A 58 -7.35 -5.46 -13.82
N ALA A 59 -7.86 -6.25 -14.77
CA ALA A 59 -7.21 -6.48 -16.05
C ALA A 59 -7.01 -5.15 -16.81
N GLN A 60 -8.02 -4.27 -16.80
CA GLN A 60 -7.92 -2.95 -17.40
C GLN A 60 -6.82 -2.09 -16.77
N GLN A 61 -6.67 -2.12 -15.44
CA GLN A 61 -5.60 -1.36 -14.78
C GLN A 61 -4.20 -1.89 -15.13
N ILE A 62 -4.04 -3.20 -15.24
CA ILE A 62 -2.77 -3.80 -15.70
C ILE A 62 -2.43 -3.33 -17.12
N GLU A 63 -3.41 -3.34 -18.03
CA GLU A 63 -3.23 -2.85 -19.39
C GLU A 63 -2.90 -1.35 -19.43
N ASN A 64 -3.60 -0.52 -18.64
CA ASN A 64 -3.35 0.91 -18.54
C ASN A 64 -1.91 1.20 -18.10
N VAL A 65 -1.41 0.49 -17.09
CA VAL A 65 -0.04 0.66 -16.58
C VAL A 65 0.98 0.25 -17.66
N ARG A 66 0.77 -0.89 -18.32
CA ARG A 66 1.65 -1.35 -19.41
C ARG A 66 1.68 -0.37 -20.58
N GLY A 67 0.51 0.15 -20.99
CA GLY A 67 0.39 1.14 -22.06
C GLY A 67 1.03 2.48 -21.69
N TRP A 68 0.86 2.93 -20.44
CA TRP A 68 1.56 4.10 -19.91
C TRP A 68 3.07 3.93 -19.96
N GLN A 69 3.60 2.83 -19.43
CA GLN A 69 5.04 2.55 -19.43
C GLN A 69 5.61 2.51 -20.85
N ALA A 70 4.97 1.78 -21.77
CA ALA A 70 5.41 1.67 -23.15
C ALA A 70 5.47 3.03 -23.88
N SER A 71 4.53 3.93 -23.58
CA SER A 71 4.44 5.25 -24.23
C SER A 71 5.29 6.33 -23.57
N ARG A 72 5.45 6.28 -22.24
CA ARG A 72 6.05 7.36 -21.44
C ARG A 72 7.49 7.09 -21.03
N ASN A 73 7.90 5.86 -20.74
CA ASN A 73 9.27 5.56 -20.29
C ASN A 73 10.31 6.00 -21.33
N ARG A 74 9.99 5.86 -22.62
CA ARG A 74 10.86 6.29 -23.74
C ARG A 74 11.14 7.80 -23.80
N LEU A 75 10.36 8.61 -23.08
CA LEU A 75 10.54 10.06 -22.98
C LEU A 75 11.32 10.45 -21.73
N ALA A 76 11.68 9.49 -20.87
CA ALA A 76 12.45 9.74 -19.68
C ALA A 76 13.86 10.23 -20.06
N PRO A 77 14.42 11.20 -19.33
CA PRO A 77 15.78 11.66 -19.56
C PRO A 77 16.79 10.51 -19.36
N GLU A 78 17.84 10.46 -20.17
CA GLU A 78 18.92 9.48 -19.99
C GLU A 78 19.62 9.71 -18.64
N GLY A 79 19.73 8.64 -17.84
CA GLY A 79 20.39 8.69 -16.54
C GLY A 79 20.43 7.29 -15.93
N GLU A 80 21.65 6.77 -15.75
CA GLU A 80 21.93 5.42 -15.26
C GLU A 80 21.24 5.15 -13.92
N THR A 81 20.24 4.27 -13.90
CA THR A 81 20.03 3.43 -12.72
C THR A 81 19.91 1.99 -13.21
N GLY A 82 20.95 1.22 -12.90
CA GLY A 82 21.08 -0.18 -13.28
C GLY A 82 20.68 -1.08 -12.13
N HIS A 83 19.46 -0.95 -11.61
CA HIS A 83 18.95 -1.86 -10.59
C HIS A 83 17.53 -2.29 -10.95
N GLY A 84 17.41 -3.50 -11.52
CA GLY A 84 16.15 -4.20 -11.57
C GLY A 84 15.89 -4.84 -10.21
N HIS A 85 14.77 -4.51 -9.58
CA HIS A 85 14.33 -5.19 -8.36
C HIS A 85 13.61 -6.49 -8.75
N VAL A 86 14.10 -7.64 -8.28
CA VAL A 86 13.41 -8.92 -8.43
C VAL A 86 12.48 -9.08 -7.24
N VAL A 87 11.18 -8.87 -7.45
CA VAL A 87 10.19 -9.31 -6.46
C VAL A 87 10.15 -10.83 -6.52
N ALA A 88 10.72 -11.50 -5.52
CA ALA A 88 10.57 -12.94 -5.38
C ALA A 88 9.15 -13.21 -4.85
N GLU A 89 8.18 -13.35 -5.75
CA GLU A 89 6.88 -13.91 -5.37
C GLU A 89 7.02 -15.42 -5.21
N GLU A 90 6.76 -15.93 -3.99
CA GLU A 90 6.57 -17.35 -3.75
C GLU A 90 5.25 -17.79 -4.39
N GLY A 91 5.31 -18.41 -5.58
CA GLY A 91 4.24 -19.31 -6.03
C GLY A 91 3.71 -19.17 -7.45
N GLU A 92 4.00 -18.09 -8.18
CA GLU A 92 3.63 -17.97 -9.59
C GLU A 92 4.82 -17.45 -10.39
N ALA A 93 4.98 -17.93 -11.63
CA ALA A 93 5.96 -17.42 -12.57
C ALA A 93 5.56 -16.00 -13.03
N GLY A 94 5.60 -15.04 -12.10
CA GLY A 94 5.54 -13.63 -12.40
C GLY A 94 6.74 -13.29 -13.27
N ALA A 95 6.48 -12.84 -14.50
CA ALA A 95 7.51 -12.30 -15.35
C ALA A 95 8.30 -11.27 -14.53
N ALA A 96 9.62 -11.42 -14.47
CA ALA A 96 10.48 -10.42 -13.87
C ALA A 96 10.14 -9.07 -14.53
N GLU A 97 9.42 -8.20 -13.82
CA GLU A 97 9.22 -6.84 -14.28
C GLU A 97 10.57 -6.15 -14.13
N VAL A 98 11.37 -6.24 -15.19
CA VAL A 98 12.61 -5.50 -15.32
C VAL A 98 12.20 -4.03 -15.37
N HIS A 99 12.16 -3.39 -14.20
CA HIS A 99 12.11 -1.95 -14.12
C HIS A 99 13.49 -1.46 -14.55
N ASP A 100 13.60 -1.07 -15.81
CA ASP A 100 14.69 -0.22 -16.24
C ASP A 100 14.52 1.10 -15.49
N GLY A 101 15.25 1.32 -14.41
CA GLY A 101 15.22 2.60 -13.70
C GLY A 101 15.83 3.76 -14.52
N HIS A 102 15.82 3.63 -15.85
CA HIS A 102 16.16 4.63 -16.84
C HIS A 102 15.44 5.94 -16.51
N GLY A 103 16.20 6.98 -16.16
CA GLY A 103 15.65 8.32 -15.91
C GLY A 103 15.13 8.58 -14.50
N LEU A 104 15.31 7.66 -13.54
CA LEU A 104 15.04 7.88 -12.12
C LEU A 104 16.29 8.25 -11.30
N ALA A 105 17.46 8.34 -11.95
CA ALA A 105 18.74 8.68 -11.30
C ALA A 105 18.65 10.01 -10.55
N TYR A 106 18.03 11.04 -11.16
CA TYR A 106 17.85 12.35 -10.53
C TYR A 106 17.02 12.27 -9.23
N LEU A 107 15.94 11.48 -9.23
CA LEU A 107 15.11 11.29 -8.04
C LEU A 107 15.89 10.56 -6.94
N GLN A 108 16.54 9.46 -7.28
CA GLN A 108 17.33 8.65 -6.35
C GLN A 108 18.47 9.46 -5.72
N ASP A 109 19.20 10.19 -6.55
CA ASP A 109 20.30 11.04 -6.14
C ASP A 109 19.84 12.22 -5.26
N THR A 110 18.73 12.87 -5.61
CA THR A 110 18.10 13.91 -4.78
C THR A 110 17.71 13.37 -3.41
N ALA A 111 17.15 12.15 -3.35
CA ALA A 111 16.82 11.49 -2.09
C ALA A 111 18.08 11.16 -1.27
N ARG A 112 19.13 10.61 -1.89
CA ARG A 112 20.41 10.30 -1.22
C ARG A 112 21.07 11.55 -0.63
N ARG A 113 20.99 12.68 -1.32
CA ARG A 113 21.53 13.97 -0.86
C ARG A 113 20.63 14.72 0.12
N ARG A 114 19.47 14.16 0.49
CA ARG A 114 18.44 14.82 1.33
C ARG A 114 18.00 16.19 0.77
N GLY A 115 17.90 16.27 -0.56
CA GLY A 115 17.37 17.44 -1.26
C GLY A 115 15.84 17.48 -1.29
N ASN A 116 15.27 18.37 -2.11
CA ASN A 116 13.83 18.47 -2.29
C ASN A 116 13.30 17.32 -3.17
N VAL A 117 12.93 16.21 -2.53
CA VAL A 117 12.41 15.01 -3.22
C VAL A 117 11.08 15.29 -3.92
N PHE A 118 10.25 16.20 -3.42
CA PHE A 118 8.96 16.52 -4.04
C PHE A 118 9.11 17.13 -5.43
N GLU A 119 10.08 18.03 -5.60
CA GLU A 119 10.41 18.61 -6.91
C GLU A 119 10.85 17.54 -7.91
N ALA A 120 11.74 16.64 -7.48
CA ALA A 120 12.16 15.52 -8.31
C ALA A 120 11.00 14.54 -8.62
N LEU A 121 10.04 14.38 -7.69
CA LEU A 121 8.84 13.57 -7.93
C LEU A 121 7.94 14.18 -9.01
N VAL A 122 7.75 15.50 -9.01
CA VAL A 122 6.94 16.20 -10.04
C VAL A 122 7.50 15.98 -11.44
N GLU A 123 8.83 15.86 -11.58
CA GLU A 123 9.46 15.47 -12.84
C GLU A 123 9.31 13.98 -13.13
N ALA A 124 9.54 13.11 -12.14
CA ALA A 124 9.49 11.66 -12.32
C ALA A 124 8.11 11.14 -12.75
N VAL A 125 7.02 11.66 -12.18
CA VAL A 125 5.64 11.23 -12.50
C VAL A 125 5.22 11.51 -13.93
N LYS A 126 5.96 12.38 -14.64
CA LYS A 126 5.68 12.64 -16.06
C LYS A 126 5.96 11.37 -16.87
N THR A 127 7.01 10.62 -16.56
CA THR A 127 7.46 9.52 -17.42
C THR A 127 7.39 8.15 -16.78
N HIS A 128 7.24 8.07 -15.45
CA HIS A 128 7.28 6.80 -14.70
C HIS A 128 5.96 6.51 -13.98
N SER A 129 5.64 5.23 -13.82
CA SER A 129 4.52 4.78 -13.00
C SER A 129 4.83 4.87 -11.50
N LEU A 130 3.78 4.83 -10.66
CA LEU A 130 3.92 4.83 -9.20
C LEU A 130 4.81 3.68 -8.71
N GLY A 131 4.68 2.49 -9.30
CA GLY A 131 5.49 1.31 -8.95
C GLY A 131 6.97 1.55 -9.23
N GLN A 132 7.32 2.06 -10.42
CA GLN A 132 8.70 2.37 -10.78
C GLN A 132 9.33 3.40 -9.83
N ILE A 133 8.59 4.46 -9.50
CA ILE A 133 9.04 5.50 -8.55
C ILE A 133 9.25 4.91 -7.15
N SER A 134 8.30 4.11 -6.66
CA SER A 134 8.36 3.55 -5.31
C SER A 134 9.53 2.57 -5.16
N HIS A 135 9.73 1.68 -6.13
CA HIS A 135 10.87 0.75 -6.14
C HIS A 135 12.21 1.50 -6.17
N ALA A 136 12.34 2.51 -7.03
CA ALA A 136 13.55 3.32 -7.07
C ALA A 136 13.83 4.04 -5.74
N LEU A 137 12.79 4.43 -4.99
CA LEU A 137 12.93 5.03 -3.68
C LEU A 137 13.28 4.01 -2.57
N TYR A 138 12.83 2.76 -2.68
CA TYR A 138 13.24 1.69 -1.75
C TYR A 138 14.75 1.41 -1.82
N ASP A 139 15.35 1.47 -3.02
CA ASP A 139 16.80 1.27 -3.21
C ASP A 139 17.67 2.35 -2.56
N VAL A 140 17.10 3.53 -2.25
CA VAL A 140 17.84 4.66 -1.68
C VAL A 140 17.46 4.98 -0.23
N GLY A 141 16.19 4.84 0.12
CA GLY A 141 15.64 5.18 1.45
C GLY A 141 15.50 3.97 2.37
N GLY A 142 15.58 2.76 1.83
CA GLY A 142 15.19 1.53 2.51
C GLY A 142 13.67 1.42 2.67
N GLU A 143 13.20 0.18 2.86
CA GLU A 143 11.80 -0.08 3.14
C GLU A 143 11.46 0.22 4.61
N TYR A 144 10.23 0.66 4.86
CA TYR A 144 9.73 0.79 6.22
C TYR A 144 9.77 -0.57 6.92
N ARG A 145 10.61 -0.70 7.95
CA ARG A 145 10.59 -1.86 8.83
C ARG A 145 9.54 -1.62 9.90
N ARG A 146 8.59 -2.56 10.00
CA ARG A 146 7.61 -2.54 11.08
C ARG A 146 8.34 -2.62 12.41
N ASN A 147 8.17 -1.59 13.21
CA ASN A 147 8.55 -1.64 14.60
C ASN A 147 7.54 -2.53 15.35
N MET A 148 8.04 -3.55 16.03
CA MET A 148 7.28 -4.36 16.99
C MET A 148 7.49 -3.78 18.39
#